data_AF-A0A496SG56-F1
#
_entry.id   AF-A0A496SG56-F1
#
_cell.length_a   1.000
_cell.length_b   1.000
_cell.length_c   1.000
_cell.angle_alpha   90.00
_cell.angle_beta   90.00
_cell.angle_gamma   90.00
#
_symmetry.space_group_name_H-M   'P 1'
#
loop_
_entity.id
_entity.type
_entity.pdbx_description
1 polymer ?
#
loop_
_entity_poly.entity_id
_entity_poly.type
_entity_poly.pdbx_seq_one_letter_code
_entity_poly.pdbx_strand_id
1 'polypeptide(L)'
;MQKGPAQGGSEQRDELFDKAVEIILSAQRGSVSLLQRRLQIGYTRASRIVDQMADAGILGDYKGSQARECLMTLEEWYALKEAQSANSANTATVVNNRKSS
;
A
#
# COMPACT_ATOMS: atom_id res chain seq x y z
N MET A 1 16.56 -28.87 1.75
CA MET A 1 16.05 -28.20 0.54
C MET A 1 16.26 -26.71 0.71
N GLN A 2 17.14 -26.12 -0.11
CA GLN A 2 17.56 -24.71 -0.03
C GLN A 2 16.45 -23.82 -0.59
N LYS A 3 15.89 -22.90 0.20
CA LYS A 3 15.17 -21.74 -0.34
C LYS A 3 16.17 -20.59 -0.32
N GLY A 4 16.73 -20.28 -1.49
CA GLY A 4 17.73 -19.23 -1.69
C GLY A 4 17.21 -17.84 -1.31
N PRO A 5 18.11 -16.87 -1.10
CA PRO A 5 17.72 -15.51 -0.78
C PRO A 5 17.18 -14.88 -2.06
N ALA A 6 15.86 -14.70 -2.14
CA ALA A 6 15.29 -13.84 -3.17
C ALA A 6 15.70 -12.40 -2.84
N GLN A 7 16.71 -11.90 -3.55
CA GLN A 7 17.03 -10.48 -3.58
C GLN A 7 15.79 -9.67 -3.99
N GLY A 8 15.50 -8.65 -3.19
CA GLY A 8 14.46 -7.66 -3.38
C GLY A 8 14.40 -6.75 -2.15
N GLY A 9 15.57 -6.30 -1.70
CA GLY A 9 15.69 -5.36 -0.60
C GLY A 9 15.25 -3.98 -1.04
N SER A 10 14.07 -3.57 -0.58
CA SER A 10 13.73 -2.23 -0.10
C SER A 10 12.22 -2.19 0.09
N GLU A 11 11.76 -1.49 1.12
CA GLU A 11 10.37 -1.25 1.54
C GLU A 11 9.53 -0.48 0.50
N GLN A 12 9.50 -0.95 -0.74
CA GLN A 12 8.88 -0.28 -1.86
C GLN A 12 7.55 -0.95 -2.15
N ARG A 13 6.46 -0.26 -1.80
CA ARG A 13 5.09 -0.64 -2.16
C ARG A 13 5.02 -0.91 -3.65
N ASP A 14 4.18 -1.88 -4.04
CA ASP A 14 3.97 -2.19 -5.45
C ASP A 14 3.57 -0.92 -6.23
N GLU A 15 4.04 -0.74 -7.46
CA GLU A 15 3.65 0.39 -8.32
C GLU A 15 2.13 0.49 -8.52
N LEU A 16 1.42 -0.65 -8.46
CA LEU A 16 -0.04 -0.70 -8.58
C LEU A 16 -0.74 -0.60 -7.24
N PHE A 17 -0.02 -0.46 -6.12
CA PHE A 17 -0.59 -0.44 -4.78
C PHE A 17 -1.64 0.65 -4.63
N ASP A 18 -1.30 1.89 -4.99
CA ASP A 18 -2.22 3.02 -4.87
C ASP A 18 -3.51 2.81 -5.67
N LYS A 19 -3.35 2.39 -6.93
CA LYS A 19 -4.47 2.11 -7.83
C LYS A 19 -5.31 0.94 -7.32
N ALA A 20 -4.68 -0.07 -6.74
CA ALA A 20 -5.36 -1.20 -6.13
C ALA A 20 -6.16 -0.75 -4.91
N VAL A 21 -5.63 0.16 -4.08
CA VAL A 21 -6.34 0.71 -2.91
C VAL A 21 -7.60 1.41 -3.38
N GLU A 22 -7.50 2.28 -4.39
CA GLU A 22 -8.66 2.97 -4.95
C GLU A 22 -9.76 2.00 -5.41
N ILE A 23 -9.38 0.92 -6.11
CA ILE A 23 -10.32 -0.11 -6.59
C ILE A 23 -11.00 -0.83 -5.41
N ILE A 24 -10.21 -1.24 -4.42
CA ILE A 24 -10.71 -1.98 -3.25
C ILE A 24 -11.66 -1.13 -2.43
N LEU A 25 -11.28 0.13 -2.17
CA LEU A 25 -12.07 1.08 -1.39
C LEU A 25 -13.34 1.49 -2.14
N SER A 26 -13.26 1.70 -3.45
CA SER A 26 -14.43 1.98 -4.29
C SER A 26 -15.41 0.79 -4.32
N ALA A 27 -14.89 -0.44 -4.36
CA ALA A 27 -15.71 -1.65 -4.36
C ALA A 27 -16.15 -2.10 -2.95
N GLN A 28 -15.59 -1.48 -1.90
CA GLN A 28 -15.76 -1.89 -0.49
C GLN A 28 -15.50 -3.39 -0.25
N ARG A 29 -14.59 -4.00 -1.03
CA ARG A 29 -14.28 -5.44 -0.95
C ARG A 29 -12.80 -5.73 -1.20
N GLY A 30 -12.09 -6.10 -0.13
CA GLY A 30 -10.68 -6.52 -0.10
C GLY A 30 -10.42 -7.91 -0.70
N SER A 31 -10.70 -8.12 -2.00
CA SER A 31 -10.53 -9.44 -2.64
C SER A 31 -9.42 -9.46 -3.70
N VAL A 32 -8.60 -10.52 -3.65
CA VAL A 32 -7.50 -10.76 -4.59
C VAL A 32 -8.03 -10.89 -6.02
N SER A 33 -9.09 -11.66 -6.23
CA SER A 33 -9.68 -11.88 -7.56
C SER A 33 -10.23 -10.61 -8.20
N LEU A 34 -10.68 -9.63 -7.41
CA LEU A 34 -11.10 -8.33 -7.94
C LEU A 34 -9.91 -7.58 -8.54
N LEU A 35 -8.77 -7.54 -7.83
CA LEU A 35 -7.55 -6.91 -8.32
C LEU A 35 -7.00 -7.61 -9.56
N GLN A 36 -7.01 -8.95 -9.60
CA GLN A 36 -6.58 -9.71 -10.78
C GLN A 36 -7.35 -9.27 -12.04
N ARG A 37 -8.67 -9.09 -11.93
CA ARG A 37 -9.52 -8.70 -13.07
C ARG A 37 -9.38 -7.23 -13.44
N ARG A 38 -9.30 -6.34 -12.45
CA ARG A 38 -9.27 -4.88 -12.66
C ARG A 38 -7.90 -4.36 -13.10
N LEU A 39 -6.83 -4.97 -12.60
CA LEU A 39 -5.45 -4.57 -12.88
C LEU A 39 -4.73 -5.52 -13.84
N GLN A 40 -5.40 -6.61 -14.25
CA GLN A 40 -4.84 -7.63 -15.15
C GLN A 40 -3.52 -8.23 -14.63
N ILE A 41 -3.44 -8.43 -13.31
CA ILE A 41 -2.26 -8.97 -12.63
C ILE A 41 -2.46 -10.43 -12.19
N GLY A 42 -1.35 -11.15 -12.04
CA GLY A 42 -1.34 -12.51 -11.51
C GLY A 42 -1.66 -12.60 -10.02
N TYR A 43 -2.07 -13.79 -9.57
CA TYR A 43 -2.47 -14.07 -8.19
C TYR A 43 -1.41 -13.66 -7.15
N THR A 44 -0.14 -14.04 -7.36
CA THR A 44 0.96 -13.74 -6.43
C THR A 44 1.12 -12.24 -6.18
N ARG A 45 1.00 -11.43 -7.24
CA ARG A 45 1.12 -9.97 -7.14
C ARG A 45 -0.08 -9.37 -6.44
N ALA A 46 -1.29 -9.78 -6.82
CA ALA A 46 -2.52 -9.34 -6.18
C ALA A 46 -2.56 -9.69 -4.69
N SER A 47 -2.13 -10.90 -4.31
CA SER A 47 -2.05 -11.32 -2.90
C SER A 47 -1.12 -10.41 -2.11
N ARG A 48 0.10 -10.18 -2.62
CA ARG A 48 1.07 -9.29 -1.97
C ARG A 48 0.53 -7.88 -1.77
N ILE A 49 -0.14 -7.33 -2.76
CA ILE A 49 -0.76 -6.00 -2.67
C ILE A 49 -1.84 -5.99 -1.57
N VAL A 50 -2.70 -7.00 -1.51
CA VAL A 50 -3.73 -7.12 -0.45
C VAL A 50 -3.11 -7.26 0.94
N ASP A 51 -2.01 -8.01 1.06
CA ASP A 51 -1.30 -8.16 2.33
C ASP A 51 -0.63 -6.84 2.76
N GLN A 52 -0.04 -6.09 1.82
CA GLN A 52 0.49 -4.75 2.08
C GLN A 52 -0.61 -3.76 2.51
N MET A 53 -1.83 -3.90 1.98
CA MET A 53 -2.96 -3.05 2.40
C MET A 53 -3.40 -3.36 3.82
N ALA A 54 -3.37 -4.64 4.21
CA ALA A 54 -3.67 -5.05 5.57
C ALA A 54 -2.60 -4.52 6.55
N ASP A 55 -1.32 -4.64 6.18
CA ASP A 55 -0.20 -4.09 6.97
C ASP A 55 -0.28 -2.56 7.10
N ALA A 56 -0.75 -1.87 6.05
CA ALA A 56 -1.00 -0.43 6.06
C ALA A 56 -2.27 0.00 6.82
N GLY A 57 -3.06 -0.93 7.38
CA GLY A 57 -4.30 -0.63 8.10
C GLY A 57 -5.49 -0.23 7.22
N ILE A 58 -5.39 -0.43 5.91
CA ILE A 58 -6.45 -0.12 4.93
C ILE A 58 -7.50 -1.23 4.93
N LEU A 59 -7.05 -2.47 5.08
CA LEU A 59 -7.89 -3.67 5.13
C LEU A 59 -7.84 -4.31 6.51
N GLY A 60 -8.97 -4.85 6.94
CA GLY A 60 -9.08 -5.58 8.19
C GLY A 60 -8.52 -7.00 8.12
N ASP A 61 -8.63 -7.67 9.26
CA ASP A 61 -8.25 -9.07 9.41
C ASP A 61 -8.97 -9.98 8.40
N TYR A 62 -8.26 -11.02 8.01
CA TYR A 62 -8.80 -12.04 7.12
C TYR A 62 -9.81 -12.91 7.88
N LYS A 63 -11.11 -12.72 7.58
CA LYS A 63 -12.21 -13.52 8.17
C LYS A 63 -12.43 -14.85 7.43
N GLY A 64 -11.39 -15.68 7.33
CA GLY A 64 -11.47 -16.97 6.65
C GLY A 64 -11.84 -16.83 5.17
N SER A 65 -12.76 -17.63 4.64
CA SER A 65 -13.07 -17.73 3.19
C SER A 65 -13.60 -16.45 2.49
N GLN A 66 -13.71 -15.32 3.19
CA GLN A 66 -14.32 -14.09 2.67
C GLN A 66 -13.30 -13.00 2.34
N ALA A 67 -13.74 -12.04 1.53
CA ALA A 67 -12.96 -10.84 1.24
C ALA A 67 -12.71 -10.04 2.53
N ARG A 68 -11.54 -9.38 2.62
CA ARG A 68 -11.24 -8.49 3.75
C ARG A 68 -12.18 -7.30 3.73
N GLU A 69 -12.63 -6.87 4.91
CA GLU A 69 -13.41 -5.64 5.07
C GLU A 69 -12.50 -4.42 4.93
N CYS A 70 -13.03 -3.35 4.34
CA CYS A 70 -12.32 -2.07 4.23
C CYS A 70 -12.48 -1.32 5.54
N LEU A 71 -11.36 -0.92 6.15
CA LEU A 71 -11.36 -0.15 7.41
C LEU A 71 -11.29 1.36 7.18
N MET A 72 -11.05 1.76 5.93
CA MET A 72 -10.87 3.13 5.51
C MET A 72 -11.74 3.41 4.29
N THR A 73 -12.09 4.67 4.08
CA THR A 73 -12.81 5.15 2.91
C THR A 73 -11.86 5.71 1.86
N LEU A 74 -12.36 5.86 0.63
CA LEU A 74 -11.59 6.44 -0.47
C LEU A 74 -11.19 7.90 -0.18
N GLU A 75 -12.07 8.66 0.50
CA GLU A 75 -11.82 10.04 0.88
C GLU A 75 -10.67 10.15 1.91
N GLU A 76 -10.69 9.31 2.95
CA GLU A 76 -9.63 9.25 3.96
C GLU A 76 -8.27 8.87 3.35
N TRP A 77 -8.25 7.96 2.37
CA TRP A 77 -7.04 7.59 1.65
C TRP A 77 -6.38 8.78 0.94
N TYR A 78 -7.17 9.57 0.22
CA TYR A 78 -6.66 10.76 -0.47
C TYR A 78 -6.16 11.81 0.52
N ALA A 79 -6.88 12.05 1.61
CA ALA A 79 -6.45 12.99 2.66
C ALA A 79 -5.10 12.58 3.27
N LEU A 80 -4.87 11.28 3.53
CA LEU A 80 -3.59 10.77 4.02
C LEU A 80 -2.45 10.95 3.00
N LYS A 81 -2.72 10.73 1.71
CA LYS A 81 -1.75 10.92 0.62
C LYS A 81 -1.33 12.37 0.47
N GLU A 82 -2.30 13.30 0.57
CA GLU A 82 -2.03 14.74 0.54
C GLU A 82 -1.19 15.17 1.74
N ALA A 83 -1.55 14.71 2.95
CA ALA A 83 -0.80 15.02 4.17
C ALA A 83 0.65 14.50 4.15
N GLN A 84 0.87 13.28 3.62
CA GLN A 84 2.22 12.72 3.47
C GLN A 84 3.07 13.49 2.44
N SER A 85 2.44 13.95 1.35
CA SER A 85 3.13 14.73 0.32
C SER A 85 3.56 16.10 0.83
N ALA A 86 2.74 16.74 1.68
CA ALA A 86 3.06 18.03 2.29
C ALA A 86 4.21 17.95 3.31
N ASN A 87 4.35 16.83 4.03
CA ASN A 87 5.36 16.69 5.09
C ASN A 87 6.78 16.42 4.55
N SER A 88 6.91 15.73 3.41
CA SER A 88 8.21 15.43 2.79
C SER A 88 8.95 16.67 2.26
N ALA A 89 8.22 17.75 1.95
CA ALA A 89 8.81 19.02 1.51
C ALA A 89 9.55 19.78 2.65
N ASN A 90 9.28 19.47 3.92
CA ASN A 90 9.87 20.17 5.07
C ASN A 90 11.18 19.55 5.57
N THR A 91 11.48 18.30 5.25
CA THR A 91 12.70 17.62 5.73
C THR A 91 13.98 17.98 4.96
N ALA A 92 13.87 18.61 3.78
CA ALA A 92 15.02 18.96 2.95
C ALA A 92 15.76 20.26 3.38
N THR A 93 15.19 21.06 4.29
CA THR A 93 15.73 22.40 4.63
C THR A 93 16.61 22.43 5.89
N VAL A 94 16.50 21.44 6.80
CA VAL A 94 17.10 21.52 8.16
C VAL A 94 18.60 21.17 8.24
N VAL A 95 19.21 20.57 7.21
CA VAL A 95 20.60 20.07 7.30
C VAL A 95 21.70 21.14 7.08
N ASN A 96 21.39 22.31 6.51
CA ASN A 96 22.43 23.21 5.98
C ASN A 96 22.90 24.39 6.87
N ASN A 97 22.52 24.49 8.15
CA ASN A 97 22.82 25.70 8.94
C ASN A 97 23.75 25.53 10.18
N ARG A 98 24.77 24.66 10.14
CA ARG A 98 25.69 24.45 11.30
C ARG A 98 27.20 24.58 11.04
N LYS A 99 27.65 25.39 10.08
CA LYS A 99 29.08 25.76 9.97
C LYS A 99 29.26 27.26 9.69
N SER A 100 29.09 28.05 10.74
CA SER A 100 29.72 29.37 10.87
C SER A 100 30.25 29.49 12.29
N SER A 101 31.51 29.09 12.48
CA SER A 101 32.45 29.65 13.47
C SER A 101 33.84 29.12 13.20
#